data_AF-A0A930A304-F1
#
_entry.id   AF-A0A930A304-F1
#
_cell.length_a   1.000
_cell.length_b   1.000
_cell.length_c   1.000
_cell.angle_alpha   90.00
_cell.angle_beta   90.00
_cell.angle_gamma   90.00
#
_symmetry.space_group_name_H-M   'P 1'
#
loop_
_entity.id
_entity.type
_entity.pdbx_description
1 polymer ?
#
loop_
_entity_poly.entity_id
_entity_poly.type
_entity_poly.pdbx_seq_one_letter_code
_entity_poly.pdbx_strand_id
1 'polypeptide(L)' 'YLCNGKTEGIHHDNILDTAPQCAEEVHTLIHEKLNDITSVFDDFGHHENLTNRYKALSDWLEKQL' A
#
# COMPACT_ATOMS: atom_id res chain seq x y z
N TYR A 1 8.32 -4.95 1.63
CA TYR A 1 6.88 -5.01 1.38
C TYR A 1 6.26 -3.68 1.78
N LEU A 2 5.72 -2.92 0.82
CA LEU A 2 4.93 -1.71 1.06
C LEU A 2 3.51 -1.97 0.57
N CYS A 3 2.50 -1.62 1.37
CA CYS A 3 1.10 -1.72 0.99
C CYS A 3 0.38 -0.42 1.35
N ASN A 4 -0.21 0.25 0.35
CA ASN A 4 -1.05 1.43 0.54
C ASN A 4 -2.39 1.22 -0.16
N GLY A 5 -3.34 2.07 0.23
CA GLY A 5 -4.70 2.08 -0.28
C GLY A 5 -5.01 3.25 -1.21
N LYS A 6 -5.76 3.02 -2.29
CA LYS A 6 -6.18 4.07 -3.24
C LYS A 6 -7.26 4.99 -2.69
N THR A 7 -7.99 4.55 -1.68
CA THR A 7 -9.05 5.34 -1.02
C THR A 7 -8.60 5.85 0.35
N GLU A 8 -7.29 5.87 0.61
CA GLU A 8 -6.71 6.50 1.80
C GLU A 8 -7.22 7.94 1.93
N GLY A 9 -7.57 8.35 3.16
CA GLY A 9 -7.98 9.73 3.41
C GLY A 9 -9.47 10.04 3.19
N ILE A 10 -10.23 9.18 2.51
CA ILE A 10 -11.67 9.42 2.21
C ILE A 10 -12.54 9.60 3.46
N HIS A 11 -12.08 9.12 4.61
CA HIS A 11 -12.78 9.22 5.91
C HIS A 11 -12.14 10.24 6.87
N HIS A 12 -11.24 11.10 6.40
CA HIS A 12 -10.48 12.05 7.23
C HIS A 12 -10.76 13.51 6.88
N ASP A 13 -12.02 13.84 6.58
CA ASP A 13 -12.47 15.20 6.22
C ASP A 13 -11.55 15.86 5.18
N ASN A 14 -11.01 15.05 4.27
CA ASN A 14 -10.15 15.46 3.18
C ASN A 14 -8.78 16.05 3.56
N ILE A 15 -8.39 15.99 4.83
CA ILE A 15 -7.04 16.39 5.30
C ILE A 15 -5.95 15.56 4.60
N LEU A 16 -6.30 14.34 4.19
CA LEU A 16 -5.41 13.38 3.54
C LEU A 16 -5.80 13.13 2.08
N ASP A 17 -6.51 14.06 1.42
CA ASP A 17 -6.96 13.89 0.02
C ASP A 17 -5.82 13.60 -0.96
N THR A 18 -4.62 14.11 -0.68
CA THR A 18 -3.45 13.88 -1.54
C THR A 18 -2.71 12.59 -1.18
N ALA A 19 -3.09 11.87 -0.12
CA ALA A 19 -2.39 10.67 0.32
C ALA A 19 -2.37 9.56 -0.74
N PRO A 20 -3.46 9.26 -1.47
CA PRO A 20 -3.43 8.29 -2.56
C PRO A 20 -2.48 8.70 -3.70
N GLN A 21 -2.49 9.99 -4.08
CA GLN A 21 -1.62 10.50 -5.15
C GLN A 21 -0.14 10.41 -4.74
N CYS A 22 0.21 10.84 -3.53
CA CYS A 22 1.57 10.71 -3.01
C CYS A 22 2.00 9.24 -2.93
N ALA A 23 1.10 8.34 -2.52
CA ALA A 23 1.38 6.91 -2.48
C ALA A 23 1.67 6.37 -3.88
N GLU A 24 0.83 6.69 -4.88
CA GLU A 24 1.03 6.28 -6.27
C GLU A 24 2.42 6.67 -6.79
N GLU A 25 2.84 7.92 -6.59
CA GLU A 25 4.17 8.40 -6.99
C GLU A 25 5.30 7.59 -6.34
N VAL A 26 5.18 7.27 -5.04
CA VAL A 26 6.14 6.43 -4.34
C VAL A 26 6.16 4.99 -4.88
N HIS A 27 4.99 4.39 -5.15
CA HIS A 27 4.90 3.05 -5.73
C HIS A 27 5.54 3.00 -7.11
N THR A 28 5.29 3.99 -7.97
CA THR A 28 5.95 4.13 -9.27
C THR A 28 7.47 4.21 -9.13
N LEU A 29 7.97 5.07 -8.24
CA LEU A 29 9.42 5.21 -8.02
C LEU A 29 10.06 3.92 -7.50
N ILE A 30 9.39 3.19 -6.60
CA ILE A 30 9.87 1.90 -6.11
C ILE A 30 9.97 0.90 -7.28
N HIS A 31 8.92 0.79 -8.09
CA HIS A 31 8.91 -0.10 -9.25
C HIS A 31 10.01 0.23 -10.29
N GLU A 32 10.33 1.51 -10.46
CA GLU A 32 11.38 1.93 -11.39
C GLU A 32 12.80 1.71 -10.87
N LYS A 33 13.02 1.83 -9.55
CA LYS A 33 14.36 1.89 -8.96
C LYS A 33 14.78 0.64 -8.23
N LEU A 34 13.83 -0.17 -7.74
CA LEU A 34 14.08 -1.24 -6.79
C LEU A 34 13.41 -2.54 -7.26
N ASN A 35 14.23 -3.51 -7.67
CA ASN A 35 13.74 -4.79 -8.20
C ASN A 35 13.30 -5.78 -7.11
N ASP A 36 13.84 -5.64 -5.89
CA ASP A 36 13.65 -6.62 -4.81
C ASP A 36 12.64 -6.15 -3.74
N ILE A 37 11.85 -5.12 -4.05
CA ILE A 37 10.80 -4.62 -3.14
C ILE A 37 9.42 -4.96 -3.71
N THR A 38 8.63 -5.67 -2.91
CA THR A 38 7.20 -5.81 -3.17
C THR A 38 6.47 -4.54 -2.77
N SER A 39 5.79 -3.93 -3.75
CA SER A 39 4.95 -2.74 -3.61
C SER A 39 3.53 -3.09 -4.06
N VAL A 40 2.55 -2.83 -3.20
CA VAL A 40 1.12 -3.14 -3.43
C VAL A 40 0.29 -1.89 -3.22
N PHE A 41 -0.53 -1.53 -4.21
CA PHE A 41 -1.43 -0.39 -4.14
C PHE A 41 -2.87 -0.86 -4.41
N ASP A 42 -3.60 -1.17 -3.34
CA ASP A 42 -4.91 -1.83 -3.40
C ASP A 42 -6.08 -0.82 -3.38
N ASP A 43 -7.31 -1.29 -3.59
CA ASP A 43 -8.48 -0.42 -3.74
C ASP A 43 -9.13 0.01 -2.39
N PHE A 44 -8.48 -0.28 -1.25
CA PHE A 44 -9.07 -0.13 0.09
C PHE A 44 -8.52 1.07 0.84
N GLY A 45 -9.27 1.59 1.82
CA GLY A 45 -8.83 2.67 2.70
C GLY A 45 -7.89 2.18 3.82
N HIS A 46 -7.47 3.10 4.69
CA HIS A 46 -6.45 2.84 5.72
C HIS A 46 -6.82 1.66 6.64
N HIS A 47 -8.05 1.69 7.15
CA HIS A 47 -8.55 0.71 8.11
C HIS A 47 -9.35 -0.43 7.46
N GLU A 48 -9.46 -0.42 6.15
CA GLU A 48 -10.17 -1.44 5.41
C GLU A 48 -9.24 -2.63 5.10
N ASN A 49 -9.83 -3.82 4.94
CA ASN A 49 -9.15 -5.02 4.46
C ASN A 49 -7.90 -5.47 5.27
N LEU A 50 -7.74 -4.99 6.52
CA LEU A 50 -6.55 -5.21 7.36
C LEU A 50 -6.17 -6.69 7.49
N THR A 51 -7.15 -7.57 7.77
CA THR A 51 -6.91 -9.01 7.93
C THR A 51 -6.25 -9.62 6.68
N ASN A 52 -6.73 -9.25 5.50
CA ASN A 52 -6.16 -9.76 4.24
C ASN A 52 -4.79 -9.13 3.96
N ARG A 53 -4.57 -7.85 4.29
CA ARG A 53 -3.25 -7.20 4.19
C ARG A 53 -2.22 -7.87 5.10
N TYR A 54 -2.58 -8.20 6.34
CA TYR A 54 -1.71 -8.94 7.27
C TYR A 54 -1.43 -10.35 6.77
N LYS A 55 -2.44 -11.05 6.24
CA LYS A 55 -2.23 -12.37 5.63
C LYS A 55 -1.26 -12.29 4.44
N ALA A 56 -1.46 -11.33 3.53
CA ALA A 56 -0.58 -11.16 2.37
C ALA A 56 0.87 -10.85 2.79
N LEU A 57 1.06 -10.04 3.83
CA LEU A 57 2.38 -9.78 4.41
C LEU A 57 3.00 -11.06 4.98
N SER A 58 2.23 -11.86 5.74
CA SER A 58 2.70 -13.13 6.30
C SER A 58 3.11 -14.10 5.19
N ASP A 59 2.25 -14.31 4.19
CA ASP A 59 2.53 -15.18 3.05
C ASP A 59 3.75 -14.70 2.24
N TRP A 60 3.97 -13.39 2.17
CA TRP A 60 5.16 -12.82 1.54
C TRP A 60 6.42 -13.11 2.36
N LEU A 61 6.39 -12.89 3.68
CA LEU A 61 7.51 -13.15 4.58
C LEU A 61 7.94 -14.61 4.57
N GLU A 62 6.98 -15.55 4.58
CA GLU A 62 7.25 -16.99 4.50
C GLU A 62 8.01 -17.39 3.23
N LYS A 63 7.80 -16.68 2.11
CA LYS A 63 8.52 -16.90 0.85
C LYS A 63 9.92 -16.29 0.82
N GLN A 64 10.25 -15.39 1.75
CA GLN A 64 11.58 -14.79 1.85
C GLN A 64 12.52 -15.57 2.78
N LEU A 65 11.99 -16.52 3.57
CA LEU A 65 12.76 -17.43 4.41
C LEU A 65 13.38 -18.57 3.58
#